data_AF-A0A9P3H3D4-F1
#
_entry.id   AF-A0A9P3H3D4-F1
#
_cell.length_a   1.000
_cell.length_b   1.000
_cell.length_c   1.000
_cell.angle_alpha   90.00
_cell.angle_beta   90.00
_cell.angle_gamma   90.00
#
_symmetry.space_group_name_H-M   'P 1'
#
loop_
_entity.id
_entity.type
_entity.pdbx_description
1 polymer ?
#
loop_
_entity_poly.entity_id
_entity_poly.type
_entity_poly.pdbx_seq_one_letter_code
_entity_poly.pdbx_strand_id
1 'polypeptide(L)'
;MASMDEQRNKRRKTYDNKGPSGPEYEEEKAGHKHHHQNNNNRDRPHNTSHQREDRDGEPKPKALSLQQQQHLAHLAYQFPVPEKGRKWTVSIALPGSILDGSLTVELKTYLVGQIARACVMFNVDEIVIYNESAKGLSKENLGKDDYLPKSDPNLFMGRVLQYLETPLYLRKLLFPMHRDLKFAGLLNPLDPPHHVHLDERSLFREGVVVRARDEKSSIVNCGMRKEVLIDRVVPTGSRVTVRIAGAEKDKNKKQDKNAKAQAALAAMEASAEEKMANQKFFMGTVVSPKTPREETGYYWGYQVRLVDSVSKVFTESPFPNGYDLTIGTSDKGTPISTEVTSSIPHFAHALIVFGGASGIETAVEADEDLKCNAEDAKDMFDYWLNTCPAQGSRVVRTEEALLITMATLQNTFASQGV
;
A
#
# COMPACT_ATOMS: atom_id res chain seq x y z
N MET A 1 62.33 -31.81 -29.57
CA MET A 1 62.13 -32.83 -30.63
C MET A 1 60.71 -32.66 -31.16
N ALA A 2 60.58 -32.39 -32.48
CA ALA A 2 59.40 -32.36 -33.36
C ALA A 2 58.21 -31.44 -32.95
N SER A 3 57.79 -30.38 -33.67
CA SER A 3 57.57 -30.05 -35.11
C SER A 3 56.12 -30.25 -35.58
N MET A 4 55.71 -29.32 -36.45
CA MET A 4 54.53 -29.20 -37.34
C MET A 4 53.32 -28.45 -36.77
N ASP A 5 53.02 -27.22 -37.17
CA ASP A 5 52.72 -26.60 -38.49
C ASP A 5 51.29 -26.84 -39.02
N GLU A 6 50.74 -25.71 -39.48
CA GLU A 6 49.77 -25.57 -40.57
C GLU A 6 48.28 -25.96 -40.34
N GLN A 7 47.40 -24.97 -40.20
CA GLN A 7 46.75 -24.31 -41.36
C GLN A 7 45.70 -23.28 -40.95
N ARG A 8 45.74 -22.15 -41.66
CA ARG A 8 44.89 -20.97 -41.49
C ARG A 8 43.95 -20.86 -42.71
N ASN A 9 42.79 -20.26 -42.47
CA ASN A 9 41.92 -19.48 -43.38
C ASN A 9 40.69 -20.12 -44.08
N LYS A 10 39.56 -19.50 -43.74
CA LYS A 10 38.50 -18.94 -44.60
C LYS A 10 37.53 -19.93 -45.30
N ARG A 11 36.25 -19.85 -44.88
CA ARG A 11 35.13 -19.52 -45.78
C ARG A 11 33.93 -18.95 -45.00
N ARG A 12 33.31 -17.93 -45.59
CA ARG A 12 32.17 -17.12 -45.14
C ARG A 12 30.88 -17.65 -45.79
N LYS A 13 29.73 -17.28 -45.18
CA LYS A 13 28.30 -17.33 -45.64
C LYS A 13 27.66 -18.71 -45.52
N THR A 14 26.43 -18.91 -45.03
CA THR A 14 25.19 -18.10 -45.00
C THR A 14 24.37 -18.42 -43.74
N TYR A 15 23.62 -17.45 -43.20
CA TYR A 15 22.58 -17.67 -42.19
C TYR A 15 21.27 -18.00 -42.88
N ASP A 16 20.73 -19.20 -42.66
CA ASP A 16 19.35 -19.54 -42.98
C ASP A 16 18.56 -19.72 -41.68
N ASN A 17 17.51 -18.91 -41.56
CA ASN A 17 16.45 -18.99 -40.56
C ASN A 17 15.65 -20.28 -40.76
N LYS A 18 15.49 -21.09 -39.71
CA LYS A 18 14.32 -21.96 -39.48
C LYS A 18 14.33 -22.46 -38.03
N GLY A 19 13.36 -21.98 -37.24
CA GLY A 19 13.13 -22.43 -35.87
C GLY A 19 12.41 -23.80 -35.83
N PRO A 20 12.40 -24.49 -34.68
CA PRO A 20 11.72 -25.76 -34.55
C PRO A 20 10.24 -25.61 -34.17
N SER A 21 9.46 -26.47 -34.81
CA SER A 21 8.03 -26.77 -34.73
C SER A 21 7.56 -27.23 -33.35
N GLY A 22 6.41 -26.71 -32.90
CA GLY A 22 5.59 -27.28 -31.83
C GLY A 22 4.50 -28.22 -32.38
N PRO A 23 3.88 -29.08 -31.55
CA PRO A 23 2.97 -30.13 -32.01
C PRO A 23 1.54 -29.64 -32.24
N GLU A 24 0.91 -30.28 -33.24
CA GLU A 24 -0.45 -30.12 -33.74
C GLU A 24 -1.52 -30.61 -32.73
N TYR A 25 -2.64 -29.90 -32.66
CA TYR A 25 -3.89 -30.39 -32.05
C TYR A 25 -4.94 -30.56 -33.16
N GLU A 26 -5.46 -31.78 -33.27
CA GLU A 26 -6.44 -32.22 -34.26
C GLU A 26 -7.84 -31.61 -34.00
N GLU A 27 -8.48 -31.12 -35.06
CA GLU A 27 -9.90 -30.80 -35.11
C GLU A 27 -10.72 -32.04 -35.52
N GLU A 28 -11.61 -32.53 -34.65
CA GLU A 28 -12.69 -33.43 -35.06
C GLU A 28 -14.01 -32.65 -35.25
N LYS A 29 -14.47 -32.59 -36.50
CA LYS A 29 -15.87 -32.34 -36.85
C LYS A 29 -16.52 -33.64 -37.31
N ALA A 30 -17.67 -33.97 -36.74
CA ALA A 30 -18.66 -34.82 -37.38
C ALA A 30 -20.05 -34.24 -37.16
N GLY A 31 -20.83 -34.13 -38.24
CA GLY A 31 -22.23 -33.74 -38.21
C GLY A 31 -23.07 -34.66 -39.10
N HIS A 32 -24.40 -34.53 -38.97
CA HIS A 32 -25.54 -34.97 -39.83
C HIS A 32 -26.66 -35.55 -38.95
N LYS A 33 -27.98 -35.39 -39.16
CA LYS A 33 -28.81 -34.79 -40.23
C LYS A 33 -30.26 -34.59 -39.71
N HIS A 34 -31.02 -33.81 -40.46
CA HIS A 34 -32.40 -33.33 -40.31
C HIS A 34 -33.54 -34.36 -40.18
N HIS A 35 -34.64 -33.96 -39.49
CA HIS A 35 -35.98 -34.14 -40.05
C HIS A 35 -36.95 -32.99 -39.68
N HIS A 36 -37.69 -32.54 -40.70
CA HIS A 36 -38.76 -31.55 -40.68
C HIS A 36 -40.04 -32.17 -40.11
N GLN A 37 -40.85 -31.39 -39.37
CA GLN A 37 -42.27 -31.24 -39.69
C GLN A 37 -42.88 -29.98 -39.06
N ASN A 38 -43.81 -29.42 -39.82
CA ASN A 38 -44.45 -28.13 -39.74
C ASN A 38 -45.83 -28.30 -39.08
N ASN A 39 -46.30 -27.35 -38.27
CA ASN A 39 -47.69 -26.89 -38.37
C ASN A 39 -48.01 -25.64 -37.54
N ASN A 40 -48.73 -24.74 -38.20
CA ASN A 40 -49.35 -23.52 -37.71
C ASN A 40 -50.42 -23.80 -36.64
N ASN A 41 -50.61 -22.86 -35.70
CA ASN A 41 -51.91 -22.23 -35.53
C ASN A 41 -51.85 -20.92 -34.71
N ARG A 42 -52.66 -19.96 -35.16
CA ARG A 42 -52.95 -18.66 -34.53
C ARG A 42 -53.90 -18.86 -33.35
N ASP A 43 -53.83 -17.98 -32.34
CA ASP A 43 -54.92 -17.08 -31.95
C ASP A 43 -54.60 -16.24 -30.71
N ARG A 44 -55.16 -15.02 -30.66
CA ARG A 44 -55.03 -13.99 -29.61
C ARG A 44 -55.70 -14.45 -28.29
N PRO A 45 -55.47 -13.76 -27.15
CA PRO A 45 -56.48 -12.76 -26.74
C PRO A 45 -55.97 -11.54 -25.93
N HIS A 46 -56.94 -10.64 -25.68
CA HIS A 46 -56.91 -9.35 -24.99
C HIS A 46 -56.65 -9.38 -23.47
N ASN A 47 -55.97 -8.32 -23.00
CA ASN A 47 -56.30 -7.38 -21.91
C ASN A 47 -56.91 -7.90 -20.59
N THR A 48 -56.18 -7.75 -19.47
CA THR A 48 -56.73 -7.17 -18.22
C THR A 48 -55.62 -6.66 -17.31
N SER A 49 -55.84 -5.47 -16.80
CA SER A 49 -55.05 -4.71 -15.83
C SER A 49 -55.04 -5.34 -14.44
N HIS A 50 -53.86 -5.44 -13.81
CA HIS A 50 -53.74 -5.40 -12.35
C HIS A 50 -52.59 -4.49 -11.93
N GLN A 51 -52.96 -3.50 -11.11
CA GLN A 51 -52.11 -2.57 -10.39
C GLN A 51 -51.04 -3.32 -9.59
N ARG A 52 -49.80 -2.82 -9.62
CA ARG A 52 -48.78 -3.14 -8.62
C ARG A 52 -48.27 -1.83 -8.05
N GLU A 53 -48.42 -1.75 -6.74
CA GLU A 53 -48.03 -0.66 -5.86
C GLU A 53 -46.52 -0.40 -5.94
N ASP A 54 -46.17 0.88 -6.06
CA ASP A 54 -44.83 1.39 -5.93
C ASP A 54 -44.30 1.12 -4.51
N ARG A 55 -43.19 0.37 -4.40
CA ARG A 55 -42.37 0.34 -3.19
C ARG A 55 -41.14 1.21 -3.40
N ASP A 56 -40.92 2.05 -2.41
CA ASP A 56 -39.94 3.12 -2.35
C ASP A 56 -38.51 2.70 -2.75
N GLY A 57 -37.89 3.58 -3.54
CA GLY A 57 -36.62 3.36 -4.21
C GLY A 57 -35.43 3.43 -3.27
N GLU A 58 -34.69 2.33 -3.18
CA GLU A 58 -33.27 2.39 -2.85
C GLU A 58 -32.54 3.26 -3.91
N PRO A 59 -31.68 4.20 -3.50
CA PRO A 59 -30.93 5.00 -4.45
C PRO A 59 -30.00 4.08 -5.26
N LYS A 60 -30.30 3.90 -6.55
CA LYS A 60 -29.43 3.19 -7.49
C LYS A 60 -28.01 3.76 -7.40
N PRO A 61 -26.96 2.92 -7.29
CA PRO A 61 -25.58 3.40 -7.27
C PRO A 61 -25.32 4.23 -8.53
N LYS A 62 -24.78 5.44 -8.35
CA LYS A 62 -24.45 6.33 -9.46
C LYS A 62 -23.50 5.61 -10.41
N ALA A 63 -23.82 5.61 -11.70
CA ALA A 63 -22.96 5.01 -12.72
C ALA A 63 -21.57 5.69 -12.72
N LEU A 64 -20.51 4.88 -12.69
CA LEU A 64 -19.13 5.35 -12.76
C LEU A 64 -18.88 6.02 -14.11
N SER A 65 -18.21 7.18 -14.10
CA SER A 65 -17.84 7.91 -15.32
C SER A 65 -16.80 7.16 -16.15
N LEU A 66 -16.69 7.46 -17.44
CA LEU A 66 -15.71 6.81 -18.33
C LEU A 66 -14.28 7.01 -17.82
N GLN A 67 -14.00 8.15 -17.18
CA GLN A 67 -12.71 8.45 -16.58
C GLN A 67 -12.45 7.70 -15.27
N GLN A 68 -13.49 7.47 -14.46
CA GLN A 68 -13.40 6.53 -13.33
C GLN A 68 -13.16 5.12 -13.84
N GLN A 69 -13.84 4.70 -14.90
CA GLN A 69 -13.60 3.41 -15.53
C GLN A 69 -12.18 3.30 -16.08
N GLN A 70 -11.62 4.35 -16.67
CA GLN A 70 -10.23 4.39 -17.14
C GLN A 70 -9.19 4.42 -16.02
N HIS A 71 -9.45 5.15 -14.93
CA HIS A 71 -8.58 5.17 -13.75
C HIS A 71 -8.64 3.84 -13.00
N LEU A 72 -9.83 3.31 -12.78
CA LEU A 72 -10.02 1.96 -12.25
C LEU A 72 -9.40 0.93 -13.19
N ALA A 73 -9.47 1.10 -14.51
CA ALA A 73 -8.79 0.21 -15.47
C ALA A 73 -7.26 0.35 -15.42
N HIS A 74 -6.72 1.54 -15.14
CA HIS A 74 -5.29 1.75 -14.97
C HIS A 74 -4.79 1.17 -13.65
N LEU A 75 -5.50 1.45 -12.55
CA LEU A 75 -5.24 0.81 -11.27
C LEU A 75 -5.46 -0.70 -11.37
N ALA A 76 -6.46 -1.19 -12.11
CA ALA A 76 -6.67 -2.62 -12.39
C ALA A 76 -5.53 -3.25 -13.18
N TYR A 77 -4.89 -2.44 -14.04
CA TYR A 77 -3.77 -2.88 -14.85
C TYR A 77 -2.48 -2.98 -14.03
N GLN A 78 -2.30 -2.12 -13.02
CA GLN A 78 -1.11 -2.07 -12.17
C GLN A 78 -1.26 -2.84 -10.86
N PHE A 79 -2.46 -2.92 -10.32
CA PHE A 79 -2.79 -3.49 -9.02
C PHE A 79 -4.03 -4.39 -9.12
N PRO A 80 -4.15 -5.43 -8.27
CA PRO A 80 -5.39 -6.18 -8.15
C PRO A 80 -6.56 -5.23 -7.83
N VAL A 81 -7.66 -5.34 -8.58
CA VAL A 81 -8.87 -4.54 -8.31
C VAL A 81 -9.56 -5.10 -7.08
N PRO A 82 -9.71 -4.31 -6.01
CA PRO A 82 -10.48 -4.75 -4.86
C PRO A 82 -11.96 -4.88 -5.23
N GLU A 83 -12.60 -5.98 -4.84
CA GLU A 83 -14.04 -6.19 -5.07
C GLU A 83 -14.91 -5.30 -4.18
N LYS A 84 -14.41 -4.96 -2.99
CA LYS A 84 -15.08 -4.15 -1.98
C LYS A 84 -14.06 -3.35 -1.15
N GLY A 85 -14.56 -2.33 -0.46
CA GLY A 85 -13.81 -1.64 0.58
C GLY A 85 -13.32 -2.57 1.68
N ARG A 86 -12.12 -2.30 2.22
CA ARG A 86 -11.50 -3.07 3.29
C ARG A 86 -11.60 -2.31 4.61
N LYS A 87 -12.38 -2.83 5.57
CA LYS A 87 -12.60 -2.19 6.88
C LYS A 87 -11.62 -2.67 7.95
N TRP A 88 -11.28 -3.95 7.92
CA TRP A 88 -10.27 -4.54 8.79
C TRP A 88 -8.84 -4.06 8.51
N THR A 89 -7.99 -4.05 9.53
CA THR A 89 -6.58 -3.67 9.45
C THR A 89 -5.65 -4.79 9.88
N VAL A 90 -4.43 -4.75 9.36
CA VAL A 90 -3.33 -5.59 9.84
C VAL A 90 -2.18 -4.70 10.28
N SER A 91 -1.80 -4.85 11.53
CA SER A 91 -0.64 -4.21 12.14
C SER A 91 0.45 -5.25 12.38
N ILE A 92 1.70 -4.85 12.25
CA ILE A 92 2.84 -5.65 12.72
C ILE A 92 3.59 -4.91 13.80
N ALA A 93 4.19 -5.64 14.74
CA ALA A 93 5.14 -5.08 15.69
C ALA A 93 6.47 -5.84 15.61
N LEU A 94 7.57 -5.10 15.64
CA LEU A 94 8.92 -5.66 15.61
C LEU A 94 9.90 -4.74 16.34
N PRO A 95 11.00 -5.26 16.90
CA PRO A 95 11.91 -4.43 17.67
C PRO A 95 12.93 -3.73 16.77
N GLY A 96 13.35 -2.51 17.14
CA GLY A 96 14.43 -1.82 16.43
C GLY A 96 15.79 -2.52 16.51
N SER A 97 16.00 -3.35 17.54
CA SER A 97 17.24 -4.11 17.80
C SER A 97 17.62 -5.09 16.68
N ILE A 98 16.69 -5.44 15.78
CA ILE A 98 17.01 -6.27 14.60
C ILE A 98 18.10 -5.64 13.71
N LEU A 99 18.28 -4.31 13.80
CA LEU A 99 19.30 -3.57 13.08
C LEU A 99 20.69 -3.68 13.73
N ASP A 100 20.80 -4.15 14.98
CA ASP A 100 22.07 -4.18 15.69
C ASP A 100 23.05 -5.21 15.13
N GLY A 101 22.54 -6.27 14.50
CA GLY A 101 23.37 -7.26 13.80
C GLY A 101 23.95 -6.78 12.47
N SER A 102 23.50 -5.64 11.94
CA SER A 102 23.99 -5.12 10.65
C SER A 102 25.30 -4.34 10.79
N LEU A 103 26.30 -4.73 9.99
CA LEU A 103 27.67 -4.22 10.06
C LEU A 103 27.82 -2.75 9.64
N THR A 104 27.01 -2.28 8.68
CA THR A 104 27.13 -0.93 8.13
C THR A 104 25.77 -0.22 8.08
N VAL A 105 25.78 1.11 7.96
CA VAL A 105 24.54 1.91 7.86
C VAL A 105 23.81 1.61 6.55
N GLU A 106 24.55 1.31 5.48
CA GLU A 106 23.99 0.85 4.20
C GLU A 106 23.18 -0.43 4.38
N LEU A 107 23.74 -1.44 5.06
CA LEU A 107 23.04 -2.71 5.33
C LEU A 107 21.84 -2.52 6.26
N LYS A 108 21.93 -1.64 7.27
CA LYS A 108 20.78 -1.27 8.11
C LYS A 108 19.67 -0.64 7.29
N THR A 109 20.03 0.31 6.42
CA THR A 109 19.07 0.99 5.55
C THR A 109 18.40 -0.02 4.63
N TYR A 110 19.16 -0.94 4.05
CA TYR A 110 18.67 -2.01 3.18
C TYR A 110 17.70 -2.96 3.90
N LEU A 111 18.06 -3.40 5.12
CA LEU A 111 17.21 -4.24 5.96
C LEU A 111 15.85 -3.59 6.26
N VAL A 112 15.84 -2.29 6.62
CA VAL A 112 14.57 -1.55 6.79
C VAL A 112 13.78 -1.48 5.48
N GLY A 113 14.46 -1.35 4.34
CA GLY A 113 13.81 -1.44 3.02
C GLY A 113 13.16 -2.80 2.74
N GLN A 114 13.77 -3.91 3.17
CA GLN A 114 13.19 -5.25 3.03
C GLN A 114 11.89 -5.36 3.84
N ILE A 115 11.89 -4.86 5.08
CA ILE A 115 10.70 -4.80 5.95
C ILE A 115 9.60 -3.96 5.30
N ALA A 116 9.93 -2.73 4.86
CA ALA A 116 8.98 -1.84 4.22
C ALA A 116 8.33 -2.47 3.00
N ARG A 117 9.13 -3.13 2.14
CA ARG A 117 8.62 -3.83 0.95
C ARG A 117 7.69 -4.97 1.32
N ALA A 118 8.05 -5.79 2.30
CA ALA A 118 7.20 -6.87 2.75
C ALA A 118 5.86 -6.35 3.28
N CYS A 119 5.87 -5.28 4.08
CA CYS A 119 4.66 -4.65 4.59
C CYS A 119 3.74 -4.15 3.48
N VAL A 120 4.30 -3.49 2.46
CA VAL A 120 3.52 -3.01 1.30
C VAL A 120 2.96 -4.16 0.47
N MET A 121 3.73 -5.22 0.23
CA MET A 121 3.27 -6.38 -0.55
C MET A 121 2.04 -7.07 0.06
N PHE A 122 1.94 -7.05 1.39
CA PHE A 122 0.85 -7.67 2.12
C PHE A 122 -0.16 -6.68 2.71
N ASN A 123 -0.17 -5.43 2.22
CA ASN A 123 -1.12 -4.39 2.60
C ASN A 123 -1.19 -4.10 4.12
N VAL A 124 -0.06 -4.18 4.82
CA VAL A 124 0.04 -3.85 6.27
C VAL A 124 -0.29 -2.37 6.49
N ASP A 125 -1.18 -2.06 7.43
CA ASP A 125 -1.69 -0.72 7.70
C ASP A 125 -0.87 0.04 8.75
N GLU A 126 -0.15 -0.68 9.62
CA GLU A 126 0.64 -0.10 10.71
C GLU A 126 1.87 -0.95 11.00
N ILE A 127 3.01 -0.28 11.20
CA ILE A 127 4.25 -0.87 11.68
C ILE A 127 4.56 -0.24 13.04
N VAL A 128 4.53 -1.06 14.08
CA VAL A 128 4.87 -0.68 15.45
C VAL A 128 6.31 -1.09 15.73
N ILE A 129 7.14 -0.12 16.07
CA ILE A 129 8.53 -0.36 16.46
C ILE A 129 8.62 -0.25 17.97
N TYR A 130 8.86 -1.37 18.64
CA TYR A 130 8.98 -1.41 20.09
C TYR A 130 10.43 -1.51 20.53
N ASN A 131 10.76 -0.87 21.65
CA ASN A 131 12.08 -1.03 22.26
C ASN A 131 12.10 -2.29 23.13
N GLU A 132 12.81 -3.31 22.67
CA GLU A 132 13.00 -4.61 23.35
C GLU A 132 13.65 -4.48 24.74
N SER A 133 14.39 -3.40 25.01
CA SER A 133 15.08 -3.22 26.30
C SER A 133 14.25 -2.52 27.37
N ALA A 134 13.10 -1.93 27.02
CA ALA A 134 12.27 -1.07 27.88
C ALA A 134 13.00 0.14 28.53
N LYS A 135 14.23 0.46 28.12
CA LYS A 135 15.05 1.56 28.70
C LYS A 135 14.76 2.94 28.09
N GLY A 136 13.64 3.08 27.38
CA GLY A 136 13.24 4.30 26.67
C GLY A 136 14.05 4.58 25.39
N LEU A 137 13.53 5.49 24.54
CA LEU A 137 14.22 5.90 23.31
C LEU A 137 15.36 6.87 23.63
N SER A 138 16.59 6.48 23.33
CA SER A 138 17.75 7.35 23.52
C SER A 138 17.78 8.45 22.43
N LYS A 139 17.25 9.63 22.76
CA LYS A 139 17.46 10.83 21.95
C LYS A 139 18.90 11.27 22.15
N GLU A 140 19.78 10.84 21.23
CA GLU A 140 21.13 11.38 21.02
C GLU A 140 22.19 10.95 22.04
N ASN A 141 23.13 10.11 21.60
CA ASN A 141 24.52 10.24 22.03
C ASN A 141 25.22 11.13 21.00
N LEU A 142 25.23 12.46 21.17
CA LEU A 142 26.10 13.35 20.41
C LEU A 142 27.56 13.15 20.86
N GLY A 143 28.14 12.02 20.48
CA GLY A 143 29.58 11.83 20.53
C GLY A 143 30.26 12.79 19.57
N LYS A 144 31.33 13.46 20.04
CA LYS A 144 32.16 14.40 19.26
C LYS A 144 33.00 13.73 18.16
N ASP A 145 32.92 12.42 18.01
CA ASP A 145 33.68 11.68 17.01
C ASP A 145 32.85 11.46 15.75
N ASP A 146 33.38 11.95 14.61
CA ASP A 146 32.85 11.78 13.25
C ASP A 146 32.63 10.31 12.83
N TYR A 147 33.02 9.36 13.68
CA TYR A 147 32.96 7.93 13.41
C TYR A 147 31.78 7.17 14.03
N LEU A 148 30.95 7.73 14.93
CA LEU A 148 29.58 7.20 15.26
C LEU A 148 28.90 7.93 16.44
N PRO A 149 27.91 8.80 16.16
CA PRO A 149 26.67 8.82 16.94
C PRO A 149 25.72 7.76 16.36
N LYS A 150 25.58 6.58 16.97
CA LYS A 150 24.60 5.58 16.51
C LYS A 150 23.21 6.16 16.80
N SER A 151 22.42 6.54 15.78
CA SER A 151 21.00 6.81 16.02
C SER A 151 20.41 5.58 16.70
N ASP A 152 19.56 5.80 17.69
CA ASP A 152 18.77 4.73 18.29
C ASP A 152 18.16 3.87 17.16
N PRO A 153 18.31 2.53 17.20
CA PRO A 153 17.84 1.65 16.12
C PRO A 153 16.35 1.83 15.82
N ASN A 154 15.52 2.09 16.84
CA ASN A 154 14.09 2.30 16.69
C ASN A 154 13.81 3.62 15.95
N LEU A 155 14.48 4.71 16.35
CA LEU A 155 14.37 6.01 15.67
C LEU A 155 14.86 5.95 14.23
N PHE A 156 15.98 5.27 13.99
CA PHE A 156 16.54 5.08 12.65
C PHE A 156 15.55 4.35 11.75
N MET A 157 15.03 3.21 12.23
CA MET A 157 14.05 2.40 11.50
C MET A 157 12.80 3.19 11.21
N GLY A 158 12.22 3.85 12.23
CA GLY A 158 10.99 4.61 12.07
C GLY A 158 11.12 5.72 11.03
N ARG A 159 12.25 6.43 11.04
CA ARG A 159 12.55 7.49 10.08
C ARG A 159 12.67 6.96 8.65
N VAL A 160 13.36 5.83 8.45
CA VAL A 160 13.51 5.23 7.10
C VAL A 160 12.16 4.69 6.61
N LEU A 161 11.38 4.00 7.45
CA LEU A 161 10.05 3.49 7.09
C LEU A 161 9.09 4.62 6.68
N GLN A 162 9.05 5.71 7.45
CA GLN A 162 8.23 6.90 7.15
C GLN A 162 8.67 7.57 5.83
N TYR A 163 9.98 7.68 5.61
CA TYR A 163 10.52 8.25 4.37
C TYR A 163 10.12 7.41 3.15
N LEU A 164 10.18 6.08 3.26
CA LEU A 164 9.83 5.17 2.17
C LEU A 164 8.33 5.21 1.86
N GLU A 165 7.47 5.17 2.87
CA GLU A 165 6.01 5.24 2.70
C GLU A 165 5.58 6.57 2.08
N THR A 166 6.28 7.67 2.37
CA THR A 166 5.92 8.99 1.85
C THR A 166 6.13 9.06 0.32
N PRO A 167 5.11 9.48 -0.45
CA PRO A 167 5.23 9.67 -1.89
C PRO A 167 6.39 10.61 -2.29
N LEU A 168 7.07 10.28 -3.39
CA LEU A 168 8.31 10.96 -3.80
C LEU A 168 8.18 12.49 -3.90
N TYR A 169 7.05 12.99 -4.41
CA TYR A 169 6.79 14.43 -4.57
C TYR A 169 6.62 15.19 -3.25
N LEU A 170 6.44 14.49 -2.12
CA LEU A 170 6.31 15.08 -0.78
C LEU A 170 7.58 14.99 0.06
N ARG A 171 8.50 14.08 -0.27
CA ARG A 171 9.69 13.81 0.55
C ARG A 171 10.51 15.05 0.83
N LYS A 172 10.74 15.89 -0.18
CA LYS A 172 11.50 17.16 -0.02
C LYS A 172 10.81 18.20 0.87
N LEU A 173 9.48 18.11 1.03
CA LEU A 173 8.70 19.03 1.86
C LEU A 173 8.60 18.55 3.31
N LEU A 174 8.57 17.22 3.52
CA LEU A 174 8.35 16.62 4.83
C LEU A 174 9.63 16.19 5.54
N PHE A 175 10.69 15.86 4.80
CA PHE A 175 11.93 15.33 5.35
C PHE A 175 13.08 16.29 5.06
N PRO A 176 13.59 17.00 6.09
CA PRO A 176 14.85 17.73 5.95
C PRO A 176 16.00 16.75 5.69
N MET A 177 17.12 17.27 5.19
CA MET A 177 18.33 16.48 5.01
C MET A 177 18.76 15.87 6.34
N HIS A 178 18.77 14.54 6.41
CA HIS A 178 19.06 13.81 7.64
C HIS A 178 20.07 12.70 7.38
N ARG A 179 21.05 12.52 8.28
CA ARG A 179 22.12 11.53 8.14
C ARG A 179 21.61 10.10 7.97
N ASP A 180 20.59 9.72 8.73
CA ASP A 180 19.97 8.39 8.64
C ASP A 180 19.34 8.10 7.27
N LEU A 181 18.98 9.13 6.51
CA LEU A 181 18.42 9.01 5.18
C LEU A 181 19.50 9.08 4.08
N LYS A 182 20.79 9.15 4.44
CA LYS A 182 21.92 9.25 3.50
C LYS A 182 21.89 8.16 2.43
N PHE A 183 21.52 6.94 2.82
CA PHE A 183 21.47 5.77 1.93
C PHE A 183 20.07 5.41 1.47
N ALA A 184 19.05 6.25 1.71
CA ALA A 184 17.68 5.94 1.30
C ALA A 184 17.54 5.82 -0.23
N GLY A 185 18.46 6.39 -1.01
CA GLY A 185 18.53 6.22 -2.47
C GLY A 185 18.97 4.82 -2.94
N LEU A 186 19.51 3.98 -2.05
CA LEU A 186 19.85 2.57 -2.36
C LEU A 186 18.61 1.68 -2.42
N LEU A 187 17.50 2.12 -1.81
CA LEU A 187 16.35 1.28 -1.54
C LEU A 187 15.47 1.11 -2.77
N ASN A 188 15.01 -0.12 -2.96
CA ASN A 188 14.05 -0.45 -4.00
C ASN A 188 12.75 0.35 -3.80
N PRO A 189 12.14 0.89 -4.87
CA PRO A 189 10.85 1.56 -4.78
C PRO A 189 9.80 0.68 -4.10
N LEU A 190 8.94 1.25 -3.25
CA LEU A 190 7.82 0.52 -2.67
C LEU A 190 6.65 0.41 -3.67
N ASP A 191 6.42 1.47 -4.43
CA ASP A 191 5.38 1.61 -5.46
C ASP A 191 3.93 1.21 -5.06
N PRO A 192 3.43 1.59 -3.85
CA PRO A 192 2.02 1.40 -3.49
C PRO A 192 1.09 2.37 -4.25
N PRO A 193 -0.24 2.14 -4.26
CA PRO A 193 -1.21 2.95 -5.03
C PRO A 193 -1.20 4.47 -4.76
N HIS A 194 -0.71 4.93 -3.60
CA HIS A 194 -0.59 6.36 -3.28
C HIS A 194 0.72 7.00 -3.77
N HIS A 195 1.66 6.24 -4.34
CA HIS A 195 2.89 6.73 -4.98
C HIS A 195 2.66 7.19 -6.43
N VAL A 196 1.57 7.92 -6.63
CA VAL A 196 1.05 8.31 -7.93
C VAL A 196 2.01 9.24 -8.68
N HIS A 197 2.21 8.98 -9.98
CA HIS A 197 3.02 9.85 -10.85
C HIS A 197 2.31 11.17 -11.20
N LEU A 198 3.06 12.15 -11.72
CA LEU A 198 2.55 13.51 -12.00
C LEU A 198 1.33 13.55 -12.94
N ASP A 199 1.36 12.72 -13.98
CA ASP A 199 0.37 12.71 -15.06
C ASP A 199 -0.71 11.65 -14.89
N GLU A 200 -0.54 10.78 -13.90
CA GLU A 200 -1.47 9.72 -13.59
C GLU A 200 -2.71 10.28 -12.88
N ARG A 201 -3.89 9.76 -13.20
CA ARG A 201 -5.12 10.18 -12.53
C ARG A 201 -5.28 9.35 -11.27
N SER A 202 -5.76 9.97 -10.20
CA SER A 202 -6.17 9.25 -9.00
C SER A 202 -7.37 9.89 -8.32
N LEU A 203 -8.27 9.06 -7.78
CA LEU A 203 -9.42 9.51 -6.99
C LEU A 203 -8.96 10.17 -5.68
N PHE A 204 -7.91 9.62 -5.08
CA PHE A 204 -7.29 10.13 -3.87
C PHE A 204 -5.83 10.43 -4.11
N ARG A 205 -5.29 11.47 -3.48
CA ARG A 205 -3.86 11.75 -3.47
C ARG A 205 -3.44 12.23 -2.10
N GLU A 206 -2.24 11.84 -1.71
CA GLU A 206 -1.55 12.47 -0.60
C GLU A 206 -1.10 13.87 -0.99
N GLY A 207 -1.07 14.79 -0.04
CA GLY A 207 -0.62 16.14 -0.29
C GLY A 207 -0.12 16.83 0.96
N VAL A 208 0.65 17.90 0.77
CA VAL A 208 1.09 18.78 1.86
C VAL A 208 0.50 20.17 1.66
N VAL A 209 -0.08 20.71 2.72
CA VAL A 209 -0.64 22.06 2.72
C VAL A 209 0.49 23.07 2.57
N VAL A 210 0.44 23.88 1.52
CA VAL A 210 1.48 24.87 1.19
C VAL A 210 1.18 26.21 1.84
N ARG A 211 -0.08 26.66 1.78
CA ARG A 211 -0.54 27.94 2.33
C ARG A 211 -2.05 27.99 2.44
N ALA A 212 -2.57 28.81 3.34
CA ALA A 212 -3.97 29.24 3.28
C ALA A 212 -4.19 30.09 2.02
N ARG A 213 -5.35 29.94 1.36
CA ARG A 213 -5.79 30.85 0.30
C ARG A 213 -6.53 32.04 0.89
N ASP A 214 -7.44 31.75 1.81
CA ASP A 214 -8.29 32.69 2.54
C ASP A 214 -8.66 32.08 3.91
N GLU A 215 -9.52 32.76 4.68
CA GLU A 215 -9.97 32.31 6.00
C GLU A 215 -10.80 31.01 5.99
N LYS A 216 -11.13 30.46 4.81
CA LYS A 216 -11.99 29.28 4.66
C LYS A 216 -11.36 28.16 3.85
N SER A 217 -10.22 28.39 3.19
CA SER A 217 -9.65 27.43 2.24
C SER A 217 -8.12 27.41 2.25
N SER A 218 -7.56 26.25 1.93
CA SER A 218 -6.11 26.03 1.84
C SER A 218 -5.70 25.46 0.48
N ILE A 219 -4.44 25.70 0.11
CA ILE A 219 -3.81 25.21 -1.11
C ILE A 219 -2.88 24.05 -0.75
N VAL A 220 -3.02 22.93 -1.45
CA VAL A 220 -2.31 21.68 -1.19
C VAL A 220 -1.51 21.26 -2.41
N ASN A 221 -0.25 20.89 -2.21
CA ASN A 221 0.55 20.22 -3.23
C ASN A 221 0.30 18.71 -3.17
N CYS A 222 -0.46 18.18 -4.13
CA CYS A 222 -0.76 16.74 -4.27
C CYS A 222 0.08 16.05 -5.38
N GLY A 223 1.23 16.61 -5.75
CA GLY A 223 2.08 16.03 -6.79
C GLY A 223 1.45 16.05 -8.19
N MET A 224 0.56 17.02 -8.44
CA MET A 224 -0.10 17.24 -9.72
C MET A 224 0.48 18.47 -10.42
N ARG A 225 0.23 18.62 -11.73
CA ARG A 225 0.67 19.81 -12.50
C ARG A 225 0.14 21.14 -11.95
N LYS A 226 -0.95 21.10 -11.18
CA LYS A 226 -1.55 22.26 -10.51
C LYS A 226 -1.86 21.90 -9.07
N GLU A 227 -1.72 22.87 -8.18
CA GLU A 227 -2.09 22.71 -6.77
C GLU A 227 -3.61 22.47 -6.65
N VAL A 228 -3.99 21.84 -5.53
CA VAL A 228 -5.38 21.50 -5.21
C VAL A 228 -5.89 22.47 -4.14
N LEU A 229 -7.04 23.09 -4.41
CA LEU A 229 -7.76 23.91 -3.44
C LEU A 229 -8.70 23.03 -2.63
N ILE A 230 -8.60 23.13 -1.31
CA ILE A 230 -9.48 22.44 -0.35
C ILE A 230 -10.41 23.42 0.37
N ASP A 231 -11.57 22.92 0.75
CA ASP A 231 -12.70 23.67 1.31
C ASP A 231 -12.60 23.97 2.82
N ARG A 232 -11.39 23.93 3.38
CA ARG A 232 -11.12 24.17 4.79
C ARG A 232 -9.73 24.72 5.01
N VAL A 233 -9.53 25.41 6.12
CA VAL A 233 -8.21 25.84 6.57
C VAL A 233 -7.54 24.72 7.36
N VAL A 234 -6.36 24.33 6.89
CA VAL A 234 -5.47 23.37 7.54
C VAL A 234 -4.11 24.04 7.74
N PRO A 235 -3.38 23.78 8.84
CA PRO A 235 -2.05 24.34 9.05
C PRO A 235 -1.09 24.01 7.89
N THR A 236 -0.25 24.99 7.53
CA THR A 236 0.82 24.80 6.54
C THR A 236 1.78 23.71 7.01
N GLY A 237 2.23 22.86 6.10
CA GLY A 237 3.11 21.72 6.37
C GLY A 237 2.37 20.45 6.79
N SER A 238 1.06 20.51 7.07
CA SER A 238 0.28 19.31 7.36
C SER A 238 0.17 18.40 6.13
N ARG A 239 0.45 17.11 6.31
CA ARG A 239 0.16 16.05 5.34
C ARG A 239 -1.33 15.70 5.42
N VAL A 240 -1.99 15.63 4.27
CA VAL A 240 -3.43 15.36 4.14
C VAL A 240 -3.72 14.40 2.99
N THR A 241 -4.76 13.59 3.15
CA THR A 241 -5.34 12.78 2.06
C THR A 241 -6.48 13.57 1.42
N VAL A 242 -6.40 13.79 0.11
CA VAL A 242 -7.34 14.63 -0.63
C VAL A 242 -8.07 13.80 -1.67
N ARG A 243 -9.41 13.81 -1.63
CA ARG A 243 -10.25 13.33 -2.74
C ARG A 243 -10.27 14.40 -3.82
N ILE A 244 -9.87 14.05 -5.04
CA ILE A 244 -9.79 15.00 -6.16
C ILE A 244 -11.17 15.16 -6.80
N ALA A 245 -11.72 16.38 -6.76
CA ALA A 245 -13.01 16.67 -7.33
C ALA A 245 -12.95 16.68 -8.87
N GLY A 246 -13.95 16.09 -9.51
CA GLY A 246 -13.99 15.97 -10.96
C GLY A 246 -13.09 14.86 -11.52
N ALA A 247 -12.46 14.03 -10.68
CA ALA A 247 -12.04 12.68 -11.09
C ALA A 247 -13.25 11.88 -11.63
N GLU A 248 -14.46 12.23 -11.20
CA GLU A 248 -15.73 11.65 -11.65
C GLU A 248 -16.38 12.39 -12.83
N LYS A 249 -15.97 13.62 -13.17
CA LYS A 249 -16.72 14.45 -14.16
C LYS A 249 -16.08 14.36 -15.54
N ASP A 250 -16.72 13.58 -16.41
CA ASP A 250 -16.43 13.53 -17.83
C ASP A 250 -16.52 14.92 -18.48
N LYS A 251 -15.41 15.39 -19.05
CA LYS A 251 -15.43 16.49 -20.02
C LYS A 251 -15.80 15.94 -21.39
N ASN A 252 -17.00 15.39 -21.52
CA ASN A 252 -17.66 15.33 -22.82
C ASN A 252 -18.49 16.60 -23.02
N LYS A 253 -17.79 17.65 -23.47
CA LYS A 253 -18.37 18.72 -24.30
C LYS A 253 -17.31 19.15 -25.31
N LYS A 254 -17.26 18.44 -26.43
CA LYS A 254 -16.66 18.91 -27.69
C LYS A 254 -17.60 18.58 -28.85
N GLN A 255 -18.50 19.52 -29.10
CA GLN A 255 -19.15 19.91 -30.37
C GLN A 255 -20.23 20.92 -29.91
N ASP A 256 -20.18 22.21 -30.21
CA ASP A 256 -19.97 22.80 -31.54
C ASP A 256 -18.84 23.82 -31.63
N LYS A 257 -18.22 23.84 -32.81
CA LYS A 257 -17.19 24.80 -33.20
C LYS A 257 -17.82 26.02 -33.89
N ASN A 258 -17.25 27.17 -33.53
CA ASN A 258 -16.96 28.33 -34.39
C ASN A 258 -18.08 29.31 -34.76
N ALA A 259 -18.06 30.48 -34.10
CA ALA A 259 -18.22 31.80 -34.75
C ALA A 259 -17.86 33.00 -33.83
N LYS A 260 -17.86 32.86 -32.50
CA LYS A 260 -17.50 33.97 -31.56
C LYS A 260 -16.03 33.95 -31.11
N ALA A 261 -15.17 33.79 -32.13
CA ALA A 261 -13.74 34.06 -32.16
C ALA A 261 -13.33 35.39 -31.53
N GLN A 262 -13.84 36.49 -32.04
CA GLN A 262 -12.86 37.53 -32.37
C GLN A 262 -13.14 38.93 -31.79
N ALA A 263 -14.24 39.13 -31.07
CA ALA A 263 -14.60 40.46 -30.55
C ALA A 263 -14.20 40.73 -29.08
N ALA A 264 -14.05 39.69 -28.24
CA ALA A 264 -13.75 39.86 -26.81
C ALA A 264 -12.24 40.04 -26.51
N LEU A 265 -11.40 39.83 -27.52
CA LEU A 265 -9.94 39.90 -27.45
C LEU A 265 -9.41 41.33 -27.21
N ALA A 266 -10.25 42.36 -27.42
CA ALA A 266 -9.89 43.77 -27.21
C ALA A 266 -10.12 44.27 -25.77
N ALA A 267 -10.69 43.46 -24.89
CA ALA A 267 -10.75 43.73 -23.44
C ALA A 267 -9.58 43.09 -22.66
N MET A 268 -8.52 42.73 -23.40
CA MET A 268 -7.15 42.86 -22.95
C MET A 268 -6.98 44.06 -21.99
N GLU A 269 -5.96 44.02 -21.14
CA GLU A 269 -5.33 45.23 -20.59
C GLU A 269 -5.83 45.81 -19.24
N ALA A 270 -6.92 45.32 -18.62
CA ALA A 270 -7.18 45.56 -17.19
C ALA A 270 -6.31 44.69 -16.23
N SER A 271 -5.56 43.74 -16.79
CA SER A 271 -4.13 43.38 -16.60
C SER A 271 -3.39 43.34 -15.22
N ALA A 272 -3.82 43.99 -14.14
CA ALA A 272 -3.01 44.08 -12.91
C ALA A 272 -3.58 43.28 -11.71
N GLU A 273 -4.90 43.30 -11.52
CA GLU A 273 -5.56 42.66 -10.36
C GLU A 273 -5.86 41.16 -10.60
N GLU A 274 -5.93 40.73 -11.86
CA GLU A 274 -6.29 39.36 -12.27
C GLU A 274 -5.11 38.36 -12.18
N LYS A 275 -3.87 38.84 -12.03
CA LYS A 275 -2.66 38.00 -12.01
C LYS A 275 -2.54 37.12 -10.75
N MET A 276 -3.25 37.43 -9.67
CA MET A 276 -3.39 36.53 -8.51
C MET A 276 -4.60 35.59 -8.63
N ALA A 277 -5.59 35.90 -9.49
CA ALA A 277 -6.87 35.19 -9.57
C ALA A 277 -6.87 33.98 -10.52
N ASN A 278 -5.89 33.85 -11.43
CA ASN A 278 -5.90 32.86 -12.51
C ASN A 278 -4.99 31.62 -12.32
N GLN A 279 -4.57 31.30 -11.08
CA GLN A 279 -4.13 29.94 -10.78
C GLN A 279 -5.36 29.04 -10.78
N LYS A 280 -5.67 28.42 -11.93
CA LYS A 280 -6.77 27.45 -12.04
C LYS A 280 -6.42 26.17 -11.26
N PHE A 281 -6.64 26.18 -9.95
CA PHE A 281 -6.47 25.03 -9.06
C PHE A 281 -7.35 23.85 -9.49
N PHE A 282 -6.92 22.64 -9.15
CA PHE A 282 -7.87 21.54 -9.02
C PHE A 282 -8.68 21.74 -7.75
N MET A 283 -9.91 21.23 -7.71
CA MET A 283 -10.71 21.23 -6.49
C MET A 283 -10.55 19.88 -5.79
N GLY A 284 -10.55 19.85 -4.47
CA GLY A 284 -10.54 18.61 -3.71
C GLY A 284 -11.12 18.80 -2.32
N THR A 285 -11.41 17.67 -1.66
CA THR A 285 -11.93 17.65 -0.29
C THR A 285 -11.01 16.79 0.55
N VAL A 286 -10.63 17.29 1.73
CA VAL A 286 -9.84 16.50 2.68
C VAL A 286 -10.73 15.39 3.25
N VAL A 287 -10.22 14.17 3.19
CA VAL A 287 -10.87 12.96 3.72
C VAL A 287 -9.99 12.30 4.78
N SER A 288 -10.51 11.30 5.48
CA SER A 288 -9.69 10.49 6.37
C SER A 288 -8.63 9.72 5.56
N PRO A 289 -7.41 9.56 6.06
CA PRO A 289 -6.40 8.68 5.43
C PRO A 289 -6.86 7.22 5.30
N LYS A 290 -7.89 6.82 6.08
CA LYS A 290 -8.50 5.48 6.00
C LYS A 290 -9.51 5.36 4.85
N THR A 291 -10.03 6.48 4.36
CA THR A 291 -11.11 6.52 3.36
C THR A 291 -10.76 5.77 2.06
N PRO A 292 -9.55 5.89 1.46
CA PRO A 292 -9.23 5.14 0.25
C PRO A 292 -9.39 3.63 0.45
N ARG A 293 -8.84 3.09 1.54
CA ARG A 293 -8.94 1.68 1.91
C ARG A 293 -10.37 1.25 2.20
N GLU A 294 -11.10 2.01 3.01
CA GLU A 294 -12.46 1.65 3.46
C GLU A 294 -13.51 1.77 2.36
N GLU A 295 -13.39 2.72 1.43
CA GLU A 295 -14.35 2.89 0.34
C GLU A 295 -13.99 2.09 -0.91
N THR A 296 -12.70 2.01 -1.27
CA THR A 296 -12.27 1.42 -2.55
C THR A 296 -11.50 0.13 -2.43
N GLY A 297 -11.02 -0.21 -1.23
CA GLY A 297 -10.21 -1.40 -0.97
C GLY A 297 -8.73 -1.23 -1.35
N TYR A 298 -8.36 -0.17 -2.06
CA TYR A 298 -6.96 0.07 -2.43
C TYR A 298 -6.09 0.33 -1.19
N TYR A 299 -4.91 -0.27 -1.18
CA TYR A 299 -3.91 -0.04 -0.15
C TYR A 299 -3.41 1.41 -0.18
N TRP A 300 -3.21 2.00 0.99
CA TRP A 300 -2.87 3.43 1.15
C TRP A 300 -1.63 3.66 2.02
N GLY A 301 -0.72 2.69 2.03
CA GLY A 301 0.49 2.73 2.86
C GLY A 301 0.25 2.30 4.29
N TYR A 302 1.29 2.46 5.11
CA TYR A 302 1.29 2.12 6.52
C TYR A 302 1.57 3.36 7.38
N GLN A 303 1.08 3.34 8.61
CA GLN A 303 1.54 4.25 9.65
C GLN A 303 2.71 3.64 10.42
N VAL A 304 3.58 4.48 10.97
CA VAL A 304 4.70 4.03 11.80
C VAL A 304 4.52 4.58 13.20
N ARG A 305 4.42 3.69 14.19
CA ARG A 305 4.28 4.03 15.60
C ARG A 305 5.52 3.53 16.36
N LEU A 306 6.09 4.37 17.21
CA LEU A 306 7.21 3.99 18.06
C LEU A 306 6.71 3.89 19.49
N VAL A 307 7.10 2.83 20.19
CA VAL A 307 6.74 2.61 21.60
C VAL A 307 7.96 2.19 22.42
N ASP A 308 7.96 2.55 23.70
CA ASP A 308 9.12 2.35 24.57
C ASP A 308 9.27 0.90 25.09
N SER A 309 8.25 0.06 24.94
CA SER A 309 8.22 -1.30 25.47
C SER A 309 7.19 -2.16 24.73
N VAL A 310 7.17 -3.47 24.99
CA VAL A 310 6.27 -4.41 24.29
C VAL A 310 4.83 -4.30 24.79
N SER A 311 4.59 -4.02 26.08
CA SER A 311 3.24 -3.75 26.62
C SER A 311 2.56 -2.57 25.92
N LYS A 312 3.32 -1.52 25.63
CA LYS A 312 2.85 -0.32 24.90
C LYS A 312 2.47 -0.60 23.45
N VAL A 313 2.91 -1.72 22.87
CA VAL A 313 2.38 -2.16 21.57
C VAL A 313 0.86 -2.30 21.67
N PHE A 314 0.36 -2.89 22.75
CA PHE A 314 -1.06 -3.16 22.98
C PHE A 314 -1.80 -1.97 23.58
N THR A 315 -1.25 -1.38 24.66
CA THR A 315 -1.96 -0.36 25.45
C THR A 315 -2.03 1.00 24.77
N GLU A 316 -1.11 1.31 23.86
CA GLU A 316 -1.12 2.54 23.04
C GLU A 316 -1.63 2.29 21.61
N SER A 317 -2.48 1.28 21.42
CA SER A 317 -3.13 1.00 20.13
C SER A 317 -3.91 2.22 19.61
N PRO A 318 -3.85 2.52 18.30
CA PRO A 318 -4.64 3.60 17.70
C PRO A 318 -6.13 3.27 17.55
N PHE A 319 -6.53 2.04 17.92
CA PHE A 319 -7.90 1.56 17.78
C PHE A 319 -8.63 1.63 19.13
N PRO A 320 -9.85 2.18 19.20
CA PRO A 320 -10.58 2.35 20.47
C PRO A 320 -10.77 1.06 21.28
N ASN A 321 -10.88 -0.08 20.61
CA ASN A 321 -11.05 -1.40 21.22
C ASN A 321 -9.75 -2.23 21.22
N GLY A 322 -8.61 -1.61 20.90
CA GLY A 322 -7.34 -2.30 20.72
C GLY A 322 -7.32 -3.23 19.49
N TYR A 323 -6.43 -4.20 19.55
CA TYR A 323 -6.33 -5.29 18.57
C TYR A 323 -7.19 -6.46 19.05
N ASP A 324 -8.16 -6.87 18.25
CA ASP A 324 -9.11 -7.95 18.58
C ASP A 324 -8.66 -9.33 18.07
N LEU A 325 -7.52 -9.38 17.38
CA LEU A 325 -6.76 -10.58 17.08
C LEU A 325 -5.26 -10.30 17.26
N THR A 326 -4.60 -11.04 18.13
CA THR A 326 -3.18 -10.90 18.44
C THR A 326 -2.43 -12.20 18.18
N ILE A 327 -1.34 -12.12 17.41
CA ILE A 327 -0.54 -13.27 17.01
C ILE A 327 0.92 -12.99 17.36
N GLY A 328 1.52 -13.79 18.22
CA GLY A 328 2.96 -13.80 18.45
C GLY A 328 3.64 -14.87 17.60
N THR A 329 4.79 -14.55 17.01
CA THR A 329 5.56 -15.52 16.21
C THR A 329 6.78 -16.03 16.98
N SER A 330 6.97 -17.35 17.01
CA SER A 330 8.10 -18.00 17.67
C SER A 330 8.37 -19.38 17.04
N ASP A 331 9.63 -19.80 17.02
CA ASP A 331 10.01 -21.17 16.64
C ASP A 331 9.47 -22.22 17.62
N LYS A 332 9.18 -21.83 18.86
CA LYS A 332 8.51 -22.62 19.90
C LYS A 332 6.97 -22.58 19.82
N GLY A 333 6.41 -21.84 18.87
CA GLY A 333 4.97 -21.72 18.69
C GLY A 333 4.32 -22.98 18.12
N THR A 334 2.98 -23.00 18.13
CA THR A 334 2.21 -24.03 17.44
C THR A 334 2.51 -23.98 15.94
N PRO A 335 2.96 -25.09 15.33
CA PRO A 335 3.20 -25.15 13.89
C PRO A 335 1.97 -24.74 13.09
N ILE A 336 2.16 -23.82 12.14
CA ILE A 336 1.10 -23.38 11.26
C ILE A 336 0.57 -24.56 10.43
N SER A 337 -0.75 -24.69 10.37
CA SER A 337 -1.46 -25.76 9.68
C SER A 337 -2.82 -25.24 9.20
N THR A 338 -3.49 -26.01 8.33
CA THR A 338 -4.84 -25.66 7.85
C THR A 338 -5.85 -25.59 9.01
N GLU A 339 -5.70 -26.46 10.01
CA GLU A 339 -6.54 -26.48 11.21
C GLU A 339 -6.37 -25.21 12.03
N VAL A 340 -5.11 -24.78 12.23
CA VAL A 340 -4.80 -23.54 12.96
C VAL A 340 -5.34 -22.32 12.21
N THR A 341 -5.08 -22.20 10.90
CA THR A 341 -5.58 -21.06 10.12
C THR A 341 -7.11 -21.02 10.04
N SER A 342 -7.77 -22.17 9.98
CA SER A 342 -9.24 -22.26 9.99
C SER A 342 -9.85 -21.90 11.33
N SER A 343 -9.08 -21.99 12.42
CA SER A 343 -9.54 -21.62 13.76
C SER A 343 -9.52 -20.11 14.02
N ILE A 344 -8.79 -19.33 13.21
CA ILE A 344 -8.67 -17.88 13.37
C ILE A 344 -10.06 -17.23 13.21
N PRO A 345 -10.56 -16.49 14.22
CA PRO A 345 -11.88 -15.88 14.18
C PRO A 345 -11.91 -14.68 13.26
N HIS A 346 -13.12 -14.19 12.99
CA HIS A 346 -13.31 -12.86 12.39
C HIS A 346 -12.70 -11.77 13.27
N PHE A 347 -12.08 -10.78 12.64
CA PHE A 347 -11.40 -9.68 13.33
C PHE A 347 -11.55 -8.36 12.58
N ALA A 348 -11.48 -7.25 13.30
CA ALA A 348 -11.39 -5.90 12.73
C ALA A 348 -9.94 -5.38 12.71
N HIS A 349 -9.13 -5.69 13.72
CA HIS A 349 -7.78 -5.15 13.89
C HIS A 349 -6.82 -6.26 14.36
N ALA A 350 -6.15 -6.91 13.40
CA ALA A 350 -5.14 -7.91 13.71
C ALA A 350 -3.78 -7.26 14.03
N LEU A 351 -3.07 -7.83 14.99
CA LEU A 351 -1.68 -7.51 15.33
C LEU A 351 -0.81 -8.76 15.24
N ILE A 352 0.28 -8.71 14.48
CA ILE A 352 1.32 -9.74 14.49
C ILE A 352 2.59 -9.19 15.13
N VAL A 353 3.08 -9.82 16.19
CA VAL A 353 4.29 -9.42 16.89
C VAL A 353 5.43 -10.38 16.56
N PHE A 354 6.55 -9.82 16.16
CA PHE A 354 7.79 -10.51 15.85
C PHE A 354 8.86 -10.17 16.87
N GLY A 355 9.65 -11.17 17.27
CA GLY A 355 10.79 -10.99 18.16
C GLY A 355 12.06 -10.50 17.45
N GLY A 356 13.03 -10.09 18.25
CA GLY A 356 14.40 -9.84 17.83
C GLY A 356 15.20 -11.14 17.71
N ALA A 357 16.52 -11.04 17.80
CA ALA A 357 17.40 -12.21 17.77
C ALA A 357 17.16 -13.21 18.92
N SER A 358 16.57 -12.75 20.03
CA SER A 358 16.32 -13.54 21.23
C SER A 358 14.84 -13.88 21.45
N GLY A 359 13.99 -13.65 20.44
CA GLY A 359 12.55 -13.86 20.55
C GLY A 359 11.79 -12.66 21.11
N ILE A 360 10.51 -12.85 21.41
CA ILE A 360 9.66 -11.81 22.04
C ILE A 360 9.82 -11.87 23.55
N GLU A 361 10.18 -13.05 24.08
CA GLU A 361 10.37 -13.35 25.50
C GLU A 361 11.31 -12.36 26.19
N THR A 362 12.41 -11.97 25.53
CA THR A 362 13.36 -10.98 26.06
C THR A 362 12.73 -9.60 26.25
N ALA A 363 11.82 -9.20 25.36
CA ALA A 363 11.11 -7.94 25.48
C ALA A 363 10.11 -7.96 26.64
N VAL A 364 9.46 -9.10 26.84
CA VAL A 364 8.51 -9.30 27.94
C VAL A 364 9.21 -9.26 29.29
N GLU A 365 10.33 -9.97 29.42
CA GLU A 365 11.14 -9.98 30.64
C GLU A 365 11.71 -8.59 30.99
N ALA A 366 12.03 -7.77 29.99
CA ALA A 366 12.53 -6.42 30.20
C ALA A 366 11.44 -5.39 30.58
N ASP A 367 10.17 -5.70 30.31
CA ASP A 367 9.05 -4.76 30.48
C ASP A 367 8.45 -4.85 31.89
N GLU A 368 8.84 -3.91 32.75
CA GLU A 368 8.42 -3.86 34.15
C GLU A 368 6.89 -3.73 34.33
N ASP A 369 6.16 -3.26 33.32
CA ASP A 369 4.70 -3.11 33.37
C ASP A 369 3.97 -4.45 33.24
N LEU A 370 4.58 -5.47 32.60
CA LEU A 370 3.92 -6.75 32.31
C LEU A 370 3.86 -7.71 33.50
N LYS A 371 4.70 -7.54 34.52
CA LYS A 371 4.74 -8.35 35.74
C LYS A 371 4.68 -9.87 35.48
N CYS A 372 5.17 -10.32 34.33
CA CYS A 372 5.20 -11.72 33.91
C CYS A 372 6.60 -12.07 33.40
N ASN A 373 6.93 -13.35 33.41
CA ASN A 373 8.25 -13.83 33.01
C ASN A 373 8.31 -14.12 31.50
N ALA A 374 9.51 -14.34 30.99
CA ALA A 374 9.76 -14.78 29.61
C ALA A 374 8.88 -15.97 29.17
N GLU A 375 8.60 -16.92 30.06
CA GLU A 375 7.80 -18.12 29.78
C GLU A 375 6.30 -17.82 29.57
N ASP A 376 5.83 -16.70 30.11
CA ASP A 376 4.43 -16.26 30.05
C ASP A 376 4.15 -15.43 28.79
N ALA A 377 5.17 -15.13 27.98
CA ALA A 377 5.04 -14.30 26.78
C ALA A 377 3.95 -14.80 25.82
N LYS A 378 3.80 -16.12 25.68
CA LYS A 378 2.75 -16.74 24.85
C LYS A 378 1.33 -16.40 25.29
N ASP A 379 1.12 -16.12 26.58
CA ASP A 379 -0.21 -15.89 27.17
C ASP A 379 -0.69 -14.45 26.92
N MET A 380 0.16 -13.60 26.36
CA MET A 380 -0.20 -12.26 25.88
C MET A 380 -0.90 -12.25 24.52
N PHE A 381 -0.98 -13.40 23.85
CA PHE A 381 -1.47 -13.51 22.48
C PHE A 381 -2.62 -14.50 22.37
N ASP A 382 -3.55 -14.24 21.46
CA ASP A 382 -4.60 -15.20 21.10
C ASP A 382 -3.99 -16.43 20.39
N TYR A 383 -2.94 -16.20 19.60
CA TYR A 383 -2.20 -17.25 18.90
C TYR A 383 -0.68 -17.08 19.08
N TRP A 384 0.00 -18.19 19.37
CA TRP A 384 1.46 -18.25 19.44
C TRP A 384 1.98 -19.25 18.41
N LEU A 385 2.49 -18.76 17.28
CA LEU A 385 2.64 -19.54 16.05
C LEU A 385 4.09 -19.70 15.59
N ASN A 386 4.40 -20.92 15.11
CA ASN A 386 5.57 -21.19 14.28
C ASN A 386 5.14 -21.24 12.81
N THR A 387 5.49 -20.22 12.05
CA THR A 387 5.10 -20.07 10.63
C THR A 387 6.09 -20.70 9.64
N CYS A 388 7.23 -21.20 10.12
CA CYS A 388 8.24 -21.90 9.32
C CYS A 388 8.60 -23.26 9.97
N PRO A 389 7.65 -24.21 10.06
CA PRO A 389 7.94 -25.52 10.62
C PRO A 389 9.00 -26.24 9.79
N ALA A 390 9.84 -27.04 10.46
CA ALA A 390 10.97 -27.75 9.84
C ALA A 390 11.96 -26.84 9.10
N GLN A 391 12.20 -25.62 9.60
CA GLN A 391 13.22 -24.72 9.08
C GLN A 391 14.60 -25.41 8.98
N GLY A 392 15.26 -25.26 7.83
CA GLY A 392 16.60 -25.81 7.59
C GLY A 392 17.73 -24.97 8.19
N SER A 393 17.43 -23.74 8.60
CA SER A 393 18.35 -22.86 9.35
C SER A 393 18.04 -22.94 10.84
N ARG A 394 19.04 -22.77 11.71
CA ARG A 394 18.81 -22.66 13.16
C ARG A 394 18.01 -21.41 13.52
N VAL A 395 18.15 -20.34 12.74
CA VAL A 395 17.52 -19.04 12.98
C VAL A 395 16.90 -18.56 11.68
N VAL A 396 15.64 -18.12 11.74
CA VAL A 396 14.97 -17.33 10.70
C VAL A 396 15.03 -15.88 11.15
N ARG A 397 15.60 -15.00 10.33
CA ARG A 397 15.74 -13.58 10.68
C ARG A 397 14.38 -12.88 10.64
N THR A 398 14.18 -11.82 11.41
CA THR A 398 12.88 -11.14 11.54
C THR A 398 12.29 -10.68 10.20
N GLU A 399 13.11 -10.15 9.29
CA GLU A 399 12.68 -9.74 7.95
C GLU A 399 12.26 -10.91 7.04
N GLU A 400 12.83 -12.10 7.27
CA GLU A 400 12.47 -13.34 6.57
C GLU A 400 11.17 -13.91 7.16
N ALA A 401 11.10 -13.97 8.50
CA ALA A 401 9.94 -14.44 9.25
C ALA A 401 8.69 -13.61 8.95
N LEU A 402 8.84 -12.29 8.79
CA LEU A 402 7.76 -11.39 8.37
C LEU A 402 7.21 -11.80 7.01
N LEU A 403 8.06 -11.98 6.00
CA LEU A 403 7.63 -12.40 4.67
C LEU A 403 6.92 -13.75 4.68
N ILE A 404 7.49 -14.74 5.39
CA ILE A 404 6.93 -16.09 5.50
C ILE A 404 5.56 -16.02 6.19
N THR A 405 5.49 -15.39 7.35
CA THR A 405 4.26 -15.27 8.16
C THR A 405 3.14 -14.59 7.40
N MET A 406 3.44 -13.46 6.76
CA MET A 406 2.43 -12.73 5.99
C MET A 406 1.95 -13.53 4.79
N ALA A 407 2.83 -14.25 4.09
CA ALA A 407 2.44 -15.14 3.00
C ALA A 407 1.52 -16.27 3.47
N THR A 408 1.81 -16.88 4.63
CA THR A 408 1.00 -17.96 5.18
C THR A 408 -0.38 -17.50 5.65
N LEU A 409 -0.48 -16.29 6.20
CA LEU A 409 -1.73 -15.77 6.76
C LEU A 409 -2.57 -14.95 5.78
N GLN A 410 -2.03 -14.59 4.61
CA GLN A 410 -2.68 -13.69 3.64
C GLN A 410 -4.12 -14.11 3.29
N ASN A 411 -4.31 -15.37 2.91
CA ASN A 411 -5.63 -15.88 2.50
C ASN A 411 -6.61 -15.89 3.68
N THR A 412 -6.13 -16.25 4.86
CA THR A 412 -6.94 -16.27 6.09
C THR A 412 -7.36 -14.87 6.49
N PHE A 413 -6.48 -13.88 6.41
CA PHE A 413 -6.82 -12.50 6.74
C PHE A 413 -7.81 -11.90 5.73
N ALA A 414 -7.65 -12.23 4.45
CA ALA A 414 -8.60 -11.81 3.42
C ALA A 414 -10.01 -12.39 3.63
N SER A 415 -10.13 -13.61 4.17
CA SER A 415 -11.42 -14.26 4.44
C SER A 415 -12.03 -13.88 5.79
N GLN A 416 -11.21 -13.70 6.83
CA GLN A 416 -11.68 -13.47 8.19
C GLN A 416 -11.84 -11.99 8.56
N GLY A 417 -11.14 -11.07 7.90
CA GLY A 417 -11.26 -9.65 8.20
C GLY A 417 -12.64 -9.09 7.86
N VAL A 418 -13.24 -8.33 8.78
CA VAL A 418 -14.60 -7.75 8.66
C VAL A 418 -14.65 -6.22 8.56
#